data_AF-A0AAN6G2R3-F1
#
_entry.id   AF-A0AAN6G2R3-F1
#
_cell.length_a   1.000
_cell.length_b   1.000
_cell.length_c   1.000
_cell.angle_alpha   90.00
_cell.angle_beta   90.00
_cell.angle_gamma   90.00
#
_symmetry.space_group_name_H-M   'P 1'
#
loop_
_entity.id
_entity.type
_entity.pdbx_description
1 polymer ?
#
loop_
_entity_poly.entity_id
_entity_poly.type
_entity_poly.pdbx_seq_one_letter_code
_entity_poly.pdbx_strand_id
1 'polypeptide(L)' 'EVKLRPLEPAPPLGLARDFVLKVRRRKGLSDHISVSGYLDSEMVVALASSFDLS' A
#
# COMPACT_ATOMS: atom_id res chain seq x y z
N GLU A 1 -5.06 3.95 -7.74
CA GLU A 1 -4.36 4.43 -6.53
C GLU A 1 -5.26 5.40 -5.77
N VAL A 2 -5.41 5.26 -4.44
CA VAL A 2 -6.21 6.18 -3.62
C VAL A 2 -5.36 7.39 -3.23
N LYS A 3 -5.72 8.58 -3.73
CA LYS A 3 -5.07 9.85 -3.36
C LYS A 3 -5.80 10.47 -2.16
N LEU A 4 -5.08 10.65 -1.06
CA LEU A 4 -5.58 11.30 0.15
C LEU A 4 -5.14 12.76 0.17
N ARG A 5 -6.02 13.66 0.65
CA ARG A 5 -5.73 15.08 0.78
C ARG A 5 -5.52 15.44 2.25
N PRO A 6 -4.48 16.21 2.60
CA PRO A 6 -4.31 16.72 3.96
C PRO A 6 -5.53 17.55 4.38
N LEU A 7 -5.92 17.42 5.65
CA LEU A 7 -7.00 18.20 6.28
C LEU A 7 -8.41 17.97 5.72
N GLU A 8 -8.59 17.04 4.79
CA GLU A 8 -9.90 16.56 4.34
C GLU A 8 -10.13 15.11 4.81
N PRO A 9 -11.37 14.72 5.16
CA PRO A 9 -11.68 13.33 5.46
C PRO A 9 -11.54 12.45 4.21
N ALA A 10 -11.04 11.22 4.38
CA ALA A 10 -10.86 10.29 3.27
C ALA A 10 -12.20 9.77 2.71
N PRO A 11 -12.31 9.52 1.39
CA PRO A 11 -13.48 8.88 0.80
C PRO A 11 -13.64 7.44 1.33
N PRO A 12 -14.82 6.81 1.23
CA PRO A 12 -15.09 5.49 1.82
C PRO A 12 -14.07 4.41 1.46
N LEU A 13 -13.74 4.26 0.17
CA LEU A 13 -12.74 3.30 -0.30
C LEU A 13 -11.28 3.68 0.07
N GLY A 14 -11.05 4.94 0.46
CA GLY A 14 -9.75 5.45 0.84
C GLY A 14 -9.44 5.35 2.33
N LEU A 15 -10.44 5.08 3.18
CA LEU A 15 -10.28 5.00 4.64
C LEU A 15 -9.24 3.96 5.06
N ALA A 16 -9.21 2.80 4.41
CA ALA A 16 -8.23 1.76 4.71
C ALA A 16 -6.78 2.26 4.53
N ARG A 17 -6.50 2.98 3.44
CA ARG A 17 -5.18 3.58 3.19
C ARG A 17 -4.86 4.69 4.19
N ASP A 18 -5.86 5.52 4.51
CA ASP A 18 -5.71 6.64 5.44
C ASP A 18 -5.33 6.18 6.85
N PHE A 19 -5.99 5.14 7.37
CA PHE A 19 -5.64 4.56 8.66
C PHE A 19 -4.23 3.96 8.68
N VAL A 20 -3.86 3.20 7.65
CA VAL A 20 -2.53 2.58 7.55
C VAL A 20 -1.44 3.66 7.51
N LEU A 21 -1.56 4.67 6.65
CA LEU A 21 -0.55 5.72 6.53
C LEU A 21 -0.44 6.55 7.81
N LYS A 22 -1.57 6.93 8.43
CA LYS A 22 -1.56 7.67 9.72
C LYS A 22 -0.84 6.88 10.82
N VAL A 23 -1.11 5.58 10.93
CA VAL A 23 -0.46 4.72 11.94
C VAL A 23 1.05 4.61 11.67
N ARG A 24 1.47 4.43 10.42
CA ARG A 24 2.89 4.31 10.06
C ARG A 24 3.67 5.59 10.30
N ARG A 25 3.14 6.75 9.90
CA ARG A 25 3.74 8.07 10.17
C ARG A 25 3.89 8.31 11.67
N ARG A 26 2.86 7.98 12.46
CA ARG A 26 2.93 8.06 13.93
C ARG A 26 4.01 7.15 14.52
N LYS A 27 4.30 6.01 13.88
CA LYS A 27 5.35 5.07 14.28
C LYS A 27 6.72 5.40 13.69
N GLY A 28 6.86 6.47 12.91
CA GLY A 28 8.12 6.84 12.25
C GLY A 28 8.54 5.89 11.13
N LEU A 29 7.60 5.14 10.55
CA LEU A 29 7.84 4.23 9.44
C LEU A 29 7.63 4.93 8.09
N SER A 30 8.25 4.39 7.04
CA SER A 30 8.05 4.87 5.66
C SER A 30 6.61 4.67 5.17
N ASP A 31 6.12 5.63 4.38
CA ASP A 31 4.84 5.59 3.67
C ASP A 31 4.83 4.60 2.49
N HIS A 32 6.02 4.23 1.99
CA HIS A 32 6.15 3.24 0.92
C HIS A 32 5.92 1.84 1.50
N ILE A 33 4.88 1.15 1.01
CA ILE A 33 4.48 -0.18 1.46
C ILE A 33 4.53 -1.09 0.23
N SER A 34 5.47 -2.03 0.22
CA SER A 34 5.58 -3.04 -0.84
C SER A 34 5.86 -4.40 -0.23
N VAL A 35 5.21 -5.44 -0.77
CA VAL A 35 5.45 -6.83 -0.36
C VAL A 35 6.80 -7.32 -0.93
N SER A 36 7.29 -6.70 -1.99
CA SER A 36 8.58 -7.01 -2.64
C SER A 36 9.79 -6.93 -1.71
N GLY A 37 9.74 -6.13 -0.63
CA GLY A 37 10.83 -6.07 0.34
C GLY A 37 10.94 -7.30 1.25
N TYR A 38 9.96 -8.21 1.18
CA TYR A 38 9.86 -9.40 2.01
C TYR A 38 9.89 -10.71 1.20
N LEU A 39 9.85 -10.61 -0.13
CA LEU A 39 9.79 -11.75 -1.04
C LEU A 39 11.05 -11.80 -1.88
N ASP A 40 11.48 -13.02 -2.21
CA ASP A 40 12.55 -13.22 -3.18
C ASP A 40 12.12 -12.74 -4.57
N SER A 41 13.09 -12.26 -5.35
CA SER A 41 12.85 -11.68 -6.67
C SER A 41 12.06 -12.61 -7.60
N GLU A 42 12.38 -13.92 -7.60
CA GLU A 42 11.68 -14.93 -8.40
C GLU A 42 10.21 -15.11 -7.97
N MET A 43 9.93 -15.06 -6.66
CA MET A 43 8.57 -15.13 -6.13
C MET A 43 7.75 -13.90 -6.52
N VAL A 44 8.35 -12.70 -6.50
CA VAL A 44 7.68 -11.47 -6.94
C VAL A 44 7.26 -11.55 -8.40
N VAL A 45 8.15 -12.06 -9.27
CA VAL A 45 7.86 -12.25 -10.71
C VAL A 45 6.76 -13.30 -10.91
N ALA A 46 6.84 -14.43 -10.21
CA ALA A 46 5.83 -15.48 -10.29
C ALA A 46 4.44 -15.02 -9.82
N LEU A 47 4.38 -14.21 -8.75
CA LEU A 47 3.14 -13.60 -8.29
C LEU A 47 2.60 -12.60 -9.33
N ALA A 48 3.45 -11.71 -9.84
CA ALA A 48 3.04 -10.72 -10.85
C ALA A 48 2.47 -11.38 -12.11
N SER A 49 3.10 -12.46 -12.59
CA SER A 49 2.62 -13.20 -13.76
C SER A 49 1.34 -13.99 -13.48
N SER A 50 1.14 -14.49 -12.25
CA SER A 50 -0.06 -15.24 -11.88
C SER A 50 -1.34 -14.40 -11.83
N PHE A 51 -1.21 -13.10 -11.54
CA PHE A 51 -2.34 -12.16 -11.45
C PHE A 51 -2.69 -11.46 -12.78
N ASP A 52 -1.95 -11.74 -13.87
CA ASP A 52 -2.18 -11.14 -15.21
C ASP A 52 -3.33 -11.82 -15.99
N LEU A 53 -4.31 -12.36 -15.28
CA LEU A 53 -5.57 -12.90 -15.80
C LEU A 53 -6.75 -12.08 -15.27
N SER A 54 -6.97 -10.88 -15.83
CA SER A 54 -8.26 -10.16 -16.02
C SER A 54 -8.04 -8.74 -16.55
#